data_AF-A0A8T5FNR7-F1
#
_entry.id   AF-A0A8T5FNR7-F1
#
_cell.length_a   1.000
_cell.length_b   1.000
_cell.length_c   1.000
_cell.angle_alpha   90.00
_cell.angle_beta   90.00
_cell.angle_gamma   90.00
#
_symmetry.space_group_name_H-M   'P 1'
#
loop_
_entity.id
_entity.type
_entity.pdbx_description
1 polymer ?
#
loop_
_entity_poly.entity_id
_entity_poly.type
_entity_poly.pdbx_seq_one_letter_code
_entity_poly.pdbx_strand_id
1 'polypeptide(L)' 'MMNARKKQKIEIVGLLVGVWFILSLPLPWLITTPDVAQQQLLIIVQMTGLISIPFVGLAIAWTLKPELANRDLKYD' A
#
# COMPACT_ATOMS: atom_id res chain seq x y z
N MET A 1 2.12 1.27 26.78
CA MET A 1 3.17 0.45 26.11
C MET A 1 2.53 -0.28 24.93
N MET A 2 3.08 -0.13 23.71
CA MET A 2 2.53 -0.80 22.53
C MET A 2 2.82 -2.32 22.60
N ASN A 3 1.80 -3.15 22.39
CA ASN A 3 1.94 -4.59 22.44
C ASN A 3 2.87 -5.08 21.31
N ALA A 4 3.86 -5.92 21.63
CA ALA A 4 4.86 -6.40 20.67
C ALA A 4 4.23 -7.07 19.42
N ARG A 5 3.10 -7.78 19.60
CA ARG A 5 2.37 -8.39 18.48
C ARG A 5 1.71 -7.37 17.55
N LYS A 6 1.24 -6.23 18.10
CA LYS A 6 0.70 -5.13 17.28
C LYS A 6 1.81 -4.42 16.51
N LYS A 7 2.97 -4.22 17.14
CA LYS A 7 4.16 -3.64 16.49
C LYS A 7 4.59 -4.47 15.27
N GLN A 8 4.70 -5.79 15.44
CA GLN A 8 5.07 -6.69 14.35
C GLN A 8 4.08 -6.67 13.18
N LYS A 9 2.76 -6.62 13.45
CA LYS A 9 1.73 -6.49 12.42
C LYS A 9 1.87 -5.20 11.61
N ILE A 10 2.17 -4.08 12.27
CA ILE A 10 2.42 -2.78 11.60
C ILE A 10 3.66 -2.86 10.72
N GLU A 11 4.74 -3.46 11.22
CA GLU A 11 5.99 -3.62 10.45
C GLU A 11 5.78 -4.46 9.19
N ILE A 12 5.04 -5.57 9.29
CA ILE A 12 4.70 -6.42 8.13
C ILE A 12 3.88 -5.64 7.10
N VAL A 13 2.84 -4.91 7.53
CA VAL A 13 2.02 -4.10 6.62
C VAL A 13 2.86 -3.00 5.96
N GLY A 14 3.72 -2.33 6.72
CA GLY A 14 4.63 -1.31 6.18
C GLY A 14 5.58 -1.87 5.13
N LEU A 15 6.15 -3.05 5.36
CA LEU A 15 7.00 -3.74 4.39
C LEU A 15 6.22 -4.10 3.11
N LEU A 16 5.02 -4.64 3.24
CA LEU A 16 4.17 -5.02 2.11
C LEU A 16 3.75 -3.81 1.27
N VAL A 17 3.38 -2.70 1.92
CA VAL A 17 3.05 -1.44 1.23
C VAL A 17 4.28 -0.90 0.49
N GLY A 18 5.47 -0.95 1.12
CA GLY A 18 6.72 -0.55 0.46
C GLY A 18 7.01 -1.38 -0.79
N VAL A 19 6.91 -2.70 -0.70
CA VAL A 19 7.09 -3.62 -1.85
C VAL A 19 6.06 -3.35 -2.94
N TRP A 20 4.80 -3.11 -2.58
CA TRP A 20 3.75 -2.75 -3.54
C TRP A 20 4.09 -1.49 -4.35
N PHE A 21 4.58 -0.43 -3.72
CA PHE A 21 4.99 0.77 -4.44
C PHE A 21 6.19 0.53 -5.35
N ILE A 22 7.18 -0.24 -4.91
CA ILE A 22 8.35 -0.58 -5.73
C ILE A 22 7.96 -1.37 -6.98
N LEU A 23 7.00 -2.30 -6.86
CA LEU A 23 6.53 -3.12 -7.97
C LEU A 23 5.52 -2.40 -8.88
N SER A 24 4.66 -1.56 -8.31
CA SER A 24 3.59 -0.85 -9.04
C SER A 24 4.09 0.39 -9.77
N LEU A 25 5.15 1.05 -9.28
CA LEU A 25 5.88 1.98 -10.12
C LEU A 25 6.67 1.18 -11.15
N PRO A 26 6.52 1.44 -12.46
CA PRO A 26 7.36 0.86 -13.49
C PRO A 26 8.76 1.52 -13.47
N LEU A 27 9.43 1.50 -12.32
CA LEU A 27 10.75 2.09 -12.06
C LEU A 27 11.80 1.69 -13.11
N PRO A 28 11.90 0.42 -13.56
CA PRO A 28 12.83 0.06 -14.63
C PRO A 28 12.55 0.82 -15.94
N TRP A 29 11.28 1.07 -16.26
CA TRP A 29 10.87 1.78 -17.47
C TRP A 29 11.20 3.28 -17.40
N LEU A 30 11.15 3.87 -16.20
CA LEU A 30 11.52 5.28 -15.97
C LEU A 30 12.99 5.59 -16.25
N ILE A 31 13.85 4.59 -16.08
CA ILE A 31 15.30 4.75 -16.18
C ILE A 31 15.81 4.29 -17.56
N THR A 32 15.13 3.32 -18.17
CA THR A 32 15.56 2.71 -19.44
C THR A 32 14.94 3.34 -20.68
N THR A 33 13.89 4.16 -20.54
CA THR A 33 13.20 4.80 -21.68
C THR A 33 13.68 6.24 -21.83
N PRO A 34 14.43 6.59 -22.90
CA PRO A 34 15.08 7.89 -23.03
C PRO A 34 14.12 9.06 -23.30
N ASP A 35 12.87 8.78 -23.67
CA ASP A 35 11.90 9.80 -24.10
C ASP A 35 10.50 9.55 -23.52
N VAL A 36 10.44 9.40 -22.19
CA VAL A 36 9.15 9.46 -21.49
C VAL A 36 8.77 10.92 -21.32
N ALA A 37 7.66 11.33 -21.94
CA ALA A 37 7.08 12.64 -21.70
C ALA A 37 6.83 12.79 -20.19
N GLN A 38 7.43 13.81 -19.56
CA GLN A 38 7.32 14.06 -18.10
C GLN A 38 5.85 14.09 -17.62
N GLN A 39 4.94 14.55 -18.49
CA GLN A 39 3.51 14.54 -18.23
C GLN A 39 2.94 13.12 -18.09
N GLN A 40 3.33 12.19 -18.93
CA GLN A 40 2.89 10.79 -18.85
C GLN A 40 3.42 10.11 -17.58
N LEU A 41 4.66 10.41 -17.21
CA LEU A 41 5.23 9.97 -15.94
C LEU A 41 4.42 10.48 -14.74
N LEU A 42 4.12 11.77 -14.72
CA LEU A 42 3.32 12.37 -13.65
C LEU A 42 1.94 11.71 -13.54
N ILE A 43 1.28 11.47 -14.67
CA ILE A 43 -0.02 10.78 -14.71
C ILE A 43 0.08 9.37 -14.12
N ILE A 44 1.09 8.58 -14.52
CA ILE A 44 1.28 7.22 -14.01
C ILE A 44 1.48 7.22 -12.50
N VAL A 45 2.33 8.11 -11.97
CA VAL A 45 2.58 8.22 -10.53
C VAL A 45 1.33 8.62 -9.77
N GLN A 46 0.55 9.58 -10.30
CA GLN A 46 -0.71 10.02 -9.71
C GLN A 46 -1.75 8.91 -9.68
N MET A 47 -1.93 8.18 -10.79
CA MET A 47 -2.87 7.06 -10.87
C MET A 47 -2.48 5.93 -9.92
N THR A 48 -1.21 5.53 -9.91
CA THR A 48 -0.72 4.49 -9.00
C THR A 48 -0.91 4.90 -7.53
N GLY A 49 -0.62 6.15 -7.19
CA GLY A 49 -0.86 6.69 -5.85
C GLY A 49 -2.33 6.66 -5.46
N LEU A 50 -3.21 7.20 -6.31
CA LEU A 50 -4.66 7.27 -6.06
C LEU A 50 -5.30 5.88 -5.95
N ILE A 51 -4.95 4.97 -6.86
CA ILE A 51 -5.45 3.59 -6.85
C ILE A 51 -4.97 2.86 -5.60
N SER A 52 -3.76 3.12 -5.11
CA SER A 52 -3.21 2.44 -3.93
C SER A 52 -3.91 2.81 -2.61
N ILE A 53 -4.51 4.00 -2.51
CA ILE A 53 -5.17 4.48 -1.27
C ILE A 53 -6.21 3.49 -0.72
N PRO A 54 -7.23 3.06 -1.50
CA PRO A 54 -8.23 2.12 -0.99
C PRO A 54 -7.63 0.76 -0.60
N PHE A 55 -6.66 0.23 -1.34
CA PHE A 55 -6.05 -1.07 -1.05
C PHE A 55 -5.16 -1.04 0.20
N VAL A 56 -4.33 0.00 0.34
CA VAL A 56 -3.50 0.19 1.53
C VAL A 56 -4.38 0.44 2.76
N GLY A 57 -5.40 1.29 2.62
CA GLY A 57 -6.37 1.54 3.69
C GLY A 57 -7.07 0.26 4.16
N LEU A 58 -7.51 -0.58 3.22
CA LEU A 58 -8.15 -1.86 3.52
C LEU A 58 -7.17 -2.85 4.16
N ALA A 59 -5.93 -2.95 3.67
CA ALA A 59 -4.91 -3.83 4.26
C ALA A 59 -4.59 -3.46 5.72
N ILE A 60 -4.51 -2.15 6.01
CA ILE A 60 -4.34 -1.63 7.37
C ILE A 60 -5.57 -1.97 8.22
N ALA A 61 -6.78 -1.70 7.71
CA ALA A 61 -8.03 -1.99 8.41
C ALA A 61 -8.13 -3.48 8.77
N TRP A 62 -7.96 -4.38 7.81
CA TRP A 62 -8.01 -5.82 8.04
C TRP A 62 -6.92 -6.33 8.99
N THR A 63 -5.72 -5.75 8.97
CA THR A 63 -4.59 -6.29 9.76
C THR A 63 -4.55 -5.77 11.19
N LEU A 64 -4.88 -4.49 11.39
CA LEU A 64 -4.74 -3.80 12.69
C LEU A 64 -6.04 -3.70 13.46
N LYS A 65 -7.17 -3.61 12.76
CA LYS A 65 -8.52 -3.51 13.32
C LYS A 65 -9.49 -4.40 12.54
N PRO A 66 -9.27 -5.74 12.55
CA PRO A 66 -10.11 -6.67 11.80
C PRO A 66 -11.60 -6.52 12.14
N GLU A 67 -11.96 -6.00 13.31
CA GLU A 67 -13.33 -5.66 13.70
C GLU A 67 -14.03 -4.62 12.81
N LEU A 68 -13.28 -3.77 12.11
CA LEU A 68 -13.82 -2.79 11.15
C LEU A 68 -14.10 -3.41 9.78
N ALA A 69 -13.51 -4.56 9.50
CA ALA A 69 -13.49 -5.16 8.18
C ALA A 69 -14.04 -6.61 8.17
N ASN A 70 -14.38 -7.16 9.34
CA ASN A 70 -15.08 -8.43 9.49
C ASN A 70 -16.21 -8.28 10.52
N ARG A 71 -17.44 -8.58 10.11
CA ARG A 71 -18.67 -8.36 10.90
C ARG A 71 -18.82 -9.36 12.05
N ASP A 72 -18.27 -10.56 11.92
CA ASP A 72 -18.49 -11.65 12.88
C ASP A 72 -17.66 -11.52 14.16
N LEU A 73 -16.53 -10.81 14.12
CA LEU A 73 -15.68 -10.57 15.30
C LEU A 73 -16.29 -9.61 16.34
N LYS A 74 -17.45 -9.00 16.06
CA LYS A 74 -18.12 -8.05 16.95
C LYS A 74 -19.05 -8.73 17.96
N TYR A 75 -19.38 -10.01 17.76
CA TYR A 75 -20.40 -10.74 18.52
C TYR A 75 -19.89 -11.99 19.26
N ASP A 76 -18.58 -12.24 19.23
CA ASP A 76 -17.87 -13.21 20.09
C ASP A 76 -17.09 -12.47 21.20
#